data_AF-A0A090RVU2-F1
#
_entry.id   AF-A0A090RVU2-F1
#
_cell.length_a   1.000
_cell.length_b   1.000
_cell.length_c   1.000
_cell.angle_alpha   90.00
_cell.angle_beta   90.00
_cell.angle_gamma   90.00
#
_symmetry.space_group_name_H-M   'P 1'
#
loop_
_entity.id
_entity.type
_entity.pdbx_description
1 polymer ?
#
loop_
_entity_poly.entity_id
_entity_poly.type
_entity_poly.pdbx_seq_one_letter_code
_entity_poly.pdbx_strand_id
1 'polypeptide(L)' 'MADKQKLSAFMDGDLIDDALIEALENDQESKEAWQNYHLIGDVMRGDEPQSLDWNIAESVALALEDELRIKA' A
#
# COMPACT_ATOMS: atom_id res chain seq x y z
N MET A 1 6.29 -12.51 6.05
CA MET A 1 4.92 -12.99 5.84
C MET A 1 4.02 -12.43 6.92
N ALA A 2 3.60 -11.18 6.74
CA ALA A 2 2.46 -10.67 7.51
C ALA A 2 1.25 -11.57 7.27
N ASP A 3 0.43 -11.77 8.31
CA ASP A 3 -0.80 -12.54 8.19
C ASP A 3 -1.76 -11.81 7.24
N LYS A 4 -2.11 -12.44 6.12
CA LYS A 4 -2.99 -11.84 5.08
C LYS A 4 -4.35 -11.45 5.65
N GLN A 5 -4.81 -12.08 6.73
CA GLN A 5 -6.05 -11.69 7.42
C GLN A 5 -5.89 -10.36 8.16
N LYS A 6 -4.74 -10.14 8.82
CA LYS A 6 -4.42 -8.87 9.46
C LYS A 6 -4.27 -7.75 8.44
N LEU A 7 -3.68 -8.05 7.27
CA LEU A 7 -3.58 -7.11 6.17
C LEU A 7 -4.98 -6.71 5.65
N SER A 8 -5.89 -7.66 5.50
CA SER A 8 -7.29 -7.39 5.14
C SER A 8 -7.98 -6.50 6.16
N ALA A 9 -7.90 -6.85 7.45
CA ALA A 9 -8.51 -6.04 8.50
C ALA A 9 -7.93 -4.61 8.58
N PHE A 10 -6.63 -4.45 8.28
CA PHE A 10 -6.01 -3.13 8.20
C PHE A 10 -6.52 -2.32 6.99
N MET A 11 -6.71 -2.93 5.81
CA MET A 11 -7.31 -2.27 4.64
C MET A 11 -8.75 -1.79 4.91
N ASP A 12 -9.54 -2.61 5.60
CA ASP A 12 -10.94 -2.31 5.91
C ASP A 12 -11.08 -1.25 7.03
N GLY A 13 -9.98 -0.88 7.70
CA GLY A 13 -9.96 0.07 8.83
C GLY A 13 -10.37 -0.55 10.17
N ASP A 14 -10.56 -1.87 10.22
CA ASP A 14 -11.01 -2.62 11.40
C ASP A 14 -9.86 -2.88 12.40
N LEU A 15 -8.60 -2.79 11.95
CA LEU A 15 -7.41 -3.00 12.77
C LEU A 15 -6.35 -1.97 12.42
N ILE A 16 -5.94 -1.11 13.36
CA ILE A 16 -4.78 -0.21 13.20
C ILE A 16 -3.78 -0.56 14.30
N ASP A 17 -2.65 -1.16 13.90
CA ASP A 17 -1.58 -1.60 14.80
C ASP A 17 -0.23 -1.14 14.23
N ASP A 18 0.51 -0.34 14.99
CA ASP A 18 1.80 0.21 14.58
C ASP A 18 2.82 -0.90 14.27
N ALA A 19 2.78 -2.02 15.00
CA ALA A 19 3.65 -3.16 14.74
C ALA A 19 3.32 -3.88 13.43
N LEU A 20 2.06 -3.84 12.99
CA LEU A 20 1.65 -4.35 11.69
C LEU A 20 2.16 -3.41 10.59
N ILE A 21 2.04 -2.09 10.77
CA ILE A 21 2.53 -1.09 9.80
C ILE A 21 4.05 -1.25 9.59
N GLU A 22 4.83 -1.35 10.68
CA GLU A 22 6.28 -1.58 10.59
C GLU A 22 6.62 -2.90 9.90
N ALA A 23 5.85 -3.97 10.15
CA ALA A 23 6.05 -5.26 9.50
C ALA A 23 5.74 -5.19 8.00
N LEU A 24 4.70 -4.44 7.59
CA LEU A 24 4.34 -4.23 6.19
C LEU A 24 5.36 -3.36 5.45
N GLU A 25 5.92 -2.35 6.12
CA GLU A 25 6.94 -1.49 5.55
C GLU A 25 8.22 -2.25 5.20
N ASN A 26 8.56 -3.29 5.97
CA ASN A 26 9.79 -4.06 5.77
C ASN A 26 9.60 -5.36 4.95
N ASP A 27 8.36 -5.76 4.64
CA ASP A 27 8.05 -7.02 3.96
C ASP A 27 7.53 -6.79 2.53
N GLN A 28 8.38 -7.06 1.54
CA GLN A 28 8.07 -6.84 0.12
C GLN A 28 6.88 -7.67 -0.37
N GLU A 29 6.75 -8.92 0.08
CA GLU A 29 5.60 -9.78 -0.28
C GLU A 29 4.29 -9.20 0.24
N SER A 30 4.34 -8.58 1.42
CA SER A 30 3.17 -7.96 2.03
C SER A 30 2.78 -6.64 1.34
N LYS A 31 3.75 -5.86 0.86
CA LYS A 31 3.49 -4.67 0.00
C LYS A 31 2.83 -5.06 -1.32
N GLU A 32 3.31 -6.13 -1.95
CA GLU A 32 2.70 -6.64 -3.18
C GLU A 32 1.27 -7.14 -2.94
N ALA A 33 1.04 -7.85 -1.82
CA ALA A 33 -0.30 -8.28 -1.43
C ALA A 33 -1.25 -7.08 -1.22
N TRP A 34 -0.77 -6.02 -0.55
CA TRP A 34 -1.53 -4.77 -0.35
C TRP A 34 -1.92 -4.12 -1.68
N GLN A 35 -0.97 -3.97 -2.60
CA GLN A 35 -1.22 -3.41 -3.94
C GLN A 35 -2.25 -4.24 -4.71
N ASN A 36 -2.10 -5.56 -4.71
CA ASN A 36 -3.00 -6.47 -5.41
C ASN A 36 -4.43 -6.41 -4.87
N TYR A 37 -4.59 -6.32 -3.55
CA TYR A 37 -5.93 -6.24 -2.94
C TYR A 37 -6.64 -4.92 -3.26
N HIS A 38 -5.92 -3.79 -3.24
CA HIS A 38 -6.49 -2.52 -3.69
C HIS A 38 -6.87 -2.55 -5.17
N LEU A 39 -6.00 -3.09 -6.03
CA LEU A 39 -6.31 -3.24 -7.46
C LEU A 39 -7.54 -4.11 -7.73
N ILE A 40 -7.67 -5.25 -7.05
CA ILE A 40 -8.87 -6.10 -7.14
C ILE A 40 -10.11 -5.31 -6.73
N GLY A 41 -10.04 -4.56 -5.63
CA GLY A 41 -11.13 -3.71 -5.16
C GLY A 41 -11.52 -2.63 -6.17
N ASP A 42 -10.54 -1.98 -6.79
CA ASP A 42 -10.76 -0.93 -7.81
C ASP A 42 -11.44 -1.51 -9.05
N VAL A 43 -10.99 -2.67 -9.53
CA VAL A 43 -11.64 -3.41 -10.63
C VAL A 43 -13.08 -3.80 -10.27
N MET A 44 -13.34 -4.25 -9.04
CA MET A 44 -14.69 -4.60 -8.59
C MET A 44 -15.63 -3.38 -8.52
N ARG A 45 -15.10 -2.18 -8.27
CA ARG A 45 -15.87 -0.93 -8.22
C ARG A 45 -16.04 -0.26 -9.58
N GLY A 46 -15.29 -0.69 -10.60
CA GLY A 46 -15.24 -0.02 -11.90
C GLY A 46 -14.33 1.21 -11.93
N ASP A 47 -13.46 1.34 -10.92
CA ASP A 47 -12.46 2.39 -10.78
C ASP A 47 -11.08 1.90 -11.24
N GLU A 48 -11.02 0.91 -12.14
CA GLU A 48 -9.75 0.32 -12.55
C GLU A 48 -8.83 1.35 -13.24
N PRO A 49 -7.52 1.30 -12.94
CA PRO A 49 -6.56 2.12 -13.65
C PRO A 49 -6.54 1.73 -15.13
N GLN A 50 -6.51 2.75 -16.00
CA GLN A 50 -6.47 2.57 -17.46
C GLN A 50 -5.16 1.92 -17.95
N SER A 51 -4.14 1.81 -17.09
CA SER A 51 -2.86 1.15 -17.36
C SER A 51 -2.39 0.38 -16.13
N LEU A 52 -1.78 -0.78 -16.34
CA LEU A 52 -1.13 -1.59 -15.29
C LEU A 52 0.16 -0.95 -14.76
N ASP A 53 0.79 -0.05 -15.53
CA ASP A 53 1.98 0.71 -15.10
C ASP A 53 1.62 1.87 -14.14
N TRP A 54 0.37 1.96 -13.70
CA TRP A 54 -0.12 3.02 -12.84
C TRP A 54 0.32 2.77 -11.38
N ASN A 55 1.56 3.16 -11.06
CA ASN A 55 2.10 3.12 -9.69
C ASN A 55 2.20 4.54 -9.08
N ILE A 56 1.07 5.12 -8.69
CA ILE A 56 1.06 6.43 -8.01
C ILE A 56 1.78 6.36 -6.66
N ALA A 57 1.63 5.25 -5.92
CA ALA A 57 2.18 5.12 -4.58
C ALA A 57 3.71 5.31 -4.56
N GLU A 58 4.43 4.72 -5.52
CA GLU A 58 5.87 4.91 -5.67
C GLU A 58 6.23 6.35 -6.06
N SER A 59 5.49 6.95 -6.99
CA SER A 59 5.72 8.35 -7.39
C SER A 59 5.54 9.32 -6.22
N VAL A 60 4.53 9.08 -5.37
CA VAL A 60 4.27 9.86 -4.16
C VAL A 60 5.35 9.61 -3.11
N ALA A 61 5.78 8.36 -2.88
CA ALA A 61 6.85 8.04 -1.94
C ALA A 61 8.16 8.76 -2.31
N LEU A 62 8.54 8.76 -3.59
CA LEU A 62 9.70 9.50 -4.09
C LEU A 62 9.58 11.01 -3.86
N ALA A 63 8.42 11.59 -4.18
CA ALA A 63 8.17 13.01 -3.95
C ALA A 63 8.26 13.39 -2.45
N LEU A 64 7.76 12.52 -1.56
CA LEU A 64 7.83 12.73 -0.11
C LEU A 64 9.28 12.63 0.41
N GLU A 65 10.08 11.70 -0.09
CA GLU A 65 11.51 11.64 0.22
C GLU A 65 12.25 12.92 -0.20
N ASP A 66 11.93 13.44 -1.38
CA ASP A 66 12.53 14.68 -1.89
C ASP A 66 12.08 15.91 -1.08
N GLU A 67 10.83 15.97 -0.62
CA GLU A 67 10.36 17.02 0.30
C GLU A 67 11.12 17.02 1.62
N LEU A 68 11.40 15.84 2.19
CA LEU A 68 12.17 15.68 3.42
C LEU A 68 13.64 16.10 3.22
N ARG A 69 14.23 15.82 2.05
CA ARG A 69 15.59 16.24 1.70
C ARG A 69 15.75 17.75 1.54
N ILE A 70 14.74 18.45 1.01
CA ILE A 70 14.78 19.91 0.83
C ILE A 70 14.66 20.66 2.16
N LYS A 71 14.03 20.04 3.18
CA LYS A 71 13.80 20.65 4.50
C LYS A 71 14.88 20.35 5.56
N ALA A 72 15.89 19.53 5.24
CA ALA A 72 17.01 19.17 6.12
C ALA A 72 18.25 20.03 5.87
#